data_AF-A0A645IC57-F1
#
_entry.id   AF-A0A645IC57-F1
#
_cell.length_a   1.000
_cell.length_b   1.000
_cell.length_c   1.000
_cell.angle_alpha   90.00
_cell.angle_beta   90.00
_cell.angle_gamma   90.00
#
_symmetry.space_group_name_H-M   'P 1'
#
loop_
_entity.id
_entity.type
_entity.pdbx_description
1 polymer ?
#
loop_
_entity_poly.entity_id
_entity_poly.type
_entity_poly.pdbx_seq_one_letter_code
_entity_poly.pdbx_strand_id
1 'polypeptide(L)'
;MTNVVLEHSAMGRACIGSNIPGVREGIEDSKTGYLFEVKDVDSMVKAVKKFIELPYQEKAAMGKAAREKMEREFDRDIVTSIYLEEIYRILN
;
A
#
# COMPACT_ATOMS: atom_id res chain seq x y z
N MET A 1 -7.11 -2.88 -8.04
CA MET A 1 -5.91 -2.61 -7.20
C MET A 1 -4.67 -2.80 -8.06
N THR A 2 -3.62 -2.00 -7.86
CA THR A 2 -2.36 -2.16 -8.63
C THR A 2 -1.42 -3.15 -7.96
N ASN A 3 -1.01 -4.19 -8.71
CA ASN A 3 -0.11 -5.22 -8.20
C ASN A 3 1.26 -4.67 -7.80
N VAL A 4 1.74 -3.64 -8.51
CA VAL A 4 3.07 -3.05 -8.27
C VAL A 4 3.16 -2.45 -6.85
N VAL A 5 2.09 -1.82 -6.34
CA VAL A 5 2.07 -1.28 -4.98
C VAL A 5 2.09 -2.40 -3.95
N LEU A 6 1.36 -3.49 -4.21
CA LEU A 6 1.31 -4.65 -3.32
C LEU A 6 2.67 -5.34 -3.25
N GLU A 7 3.28 -5.61 -4.40
CA GLU A 7 4.61 -6.24 -4.51
C GLU A 7 5.69 -5.38 -3.84
N HIS A 8 5.70 -4.07 -4.09
CA HIS A 8 6.68 -3.15 -3.49
C HIS A 8 6.52 -3.03 -1.97
N SER A 9 5.27 -2.90 -1.50
CA SER A 9 4.95 -2.87 -0.07
C SER A 9 5.31 -4.19 0.61
N ALA A 10 5.06 -5.32 -0.07
CA ALA A 10 5.45 -6.64 0.40
C ALA A 10 6.97 -6.81 0.44
N MET A 11 7.78 -6.00 -0.26
CA MET A 11 9.23 -6.00 -0.09
C MET A 11 9.70 -5.13 1.09
N GLY A 12 8.78 -4.61 1.91
CA GLY A 12 9.11 -3.73 3.04
C GLY A 12 9.53 -2.34 2.60
N ARG A 13 8.94 -1.81 1.51
CA ARG A 13 9.26 -0.50 0.95
C ARG A 13 8.03 0.39 0.89
N ALA A 14 8.22 1.65 1.27
CA ALA A 14 7.17 2.66 1.16
C ALA A 14 6.87 2.99 -0.31
N CYS A 15 5.60 3.26 -0.62
CA CYS A 15 5.18 3.73 -1.94
C CYS A 15 4.76 5.20 -1.88
N ILE A 16 4.98 5.94 -2.98
CA ILE A 16 4.40 7.27 -3.18
C ILE A 16 3.53 7.19 -4.44
N GLY A 17 2.23 7.44 -4.32
CA GLY A 17 1.28 7.21 -5.40
C GLY A 17 0.17 8.24 -5.48
N SER A 18 -0.44 8.40 -6.65
CA SER A 18 -1.60 9.29 -6.80
C SER A 18 -2.80 8.75 -6.03
N ASN A 19 -3.60 9.64 -5.43
CA ASN A 19 -4.79 9.32 -4.68
C ASN A 19 -5.96 8.93 -5.61
N ILE A 20 -5.86 7.78 -6.24
CA ILE A 20 -6.87 7.22 -7.15
C ILE A 20 -7.30 5.82 -6.70
N PRO A 21 -8.51 5.37 -7.09
CA PRO A 21 -8.93 3.99 -6.87
C PRO A 21 -7.92 3.00 -7.45
N GLY A 22 -7.66 1.94 -6.71
CA GLY A 22 -6.67 0.93 -7.01
C GLY A 22 -5.28 1.19 -6.41
N VAL A 23 -4.90 2.44 -6.14
CA VAL A 23 -3.64 2.83 -5.49
C VAL A 23 -3.85 3.09 -4.00
N ARG A 24 -4.89 3.85 -3.65
CA ARG A 24 -5.16 4.28 -2.26
C ARG A 24 -5.44 3.12 -1.31
N GLU A 25 -5.90 1.98 -1.80
CA GLU A 25 -6.16 0.79 -1.01
C GLU A 25 -4.86 0.07 -0.63
N GLY A 26 -3.80 0.26 -1.40
CA GLY A 26 -2.47 -0.30 -1.13
C GLY A 26 -1.61 0.56 -0.20
N ILE A 27 -1.92 1.86 -0.06
CA ILE A 27 -1.13 2.84 0.70
C ILE A 27 -2.00 3.50 1.78
N GLU A 28 -1.68 3.23 3.05
CA GLU A 28 -2.16 4.03 4.18
C GLU A 28 -1.26 5.27 4.33
N ASP A 29 -1.82 6.44 4.01
CA ASP A 29 -1.09 7.71 3.92
C ASP A 29 -0.35 8.04 5.23
N SER A 30 0.88 8.54 5.09
CA SER A 30 1.80 8.89 6.16
C SER A 30 2.24 7.74 7.09
N LYS A 31 1.76 6.51 6.88
CA LYS A 31 2.13 5.33 7.69
C LYS A 31 2.87 4.25 6.91
N THR A 32 2.41 3.96 5.70
CA THR A 32 3.01 2.93 4.81
C THR A 32 3.60 3.54 3.54
N GLY A 33 3.41 4.83 3.35
CA GLY A 33 3.78 5.57 2.16
C GLY A 33 3.07 6.93 2.15
N TYR A 34 3.05 7.58 0.99
CA TYR A 34 2.34 8.85 0.80
C TYR A 34 1.43 8.82 -0.42
N LEU A 35 0.28 9.48 -0.28
CA LEU A 35 -0.61 9.77 -1.39
C LEU A 35 -0.47 11.24 -1.82
N PHE A 36 -0.61 11.50 -3.12
CA PHE A 36 -0.64 12.84 -3.70
C PHE A 36 -1.83 13.03 -4.63
N GLU A 37 -2.23 14.27 -4.89
CA GLU A 37 -3.40 14.57 -5.71
C GLU A 37 -3.16 14.26 -7.19
N VAL A 38 -4.15 13.64 -7.85
CA VAL A 38 -4.01 13.21 -9.24
C VAL A 38 -3.89 14.42 -10.17
N LYS A 39 -2.93 14.38 -11.10
CA LYS A 39 -2.58 15.49 -12.02
C LYS A 39 -2.09 16.77 -11.32
N ASP A 40 -1.67 16.69 -10.07
CA ASP A 40 -1.08 17.80 -9.31
C ASP A 40 0.42 17.55 -9.06
N VAL A 41 1.26 18.27 -9.80
CA VAL A 41 2.73 18.18 -9.68
C VAL A 41 3.21 18.70 -8.33
N ASP A 42 2.61 19.77 -7.80
CA ASP A 42 3.04 20.37 -6.54
C ASP A 42 2.74 19.43 -5.37
N SER A 43 1.58 18.77 -5.39
CA SER A 43 1.22 17.73 -4.42
C SER A 43 2.18 16.55 -4.49
N MET A 44 2.52 16.07 -5.70
CA MET A 44 3.50 15.01 -5.90
C MET A 44 4.88 15.40 -5.35
N VAL A 45 5.37 16.60 -5.69
CA VAL A 45 6.66 17.10 -5.20
C VAL A 45 6.68 17.22 -3.68
N LYS A 46 5.59 17.69 -3.06
CA LYS A 46 5.46 17.74 -1.60
C LYS A 46 5.56 16.35 -0.97
N ALA A 47 4.88 15.35 -1.54
CA ALA A 47 4.95 13.97 -1.04
C ALA A 47 6.36 13.37 -1.15
N VAL A 48 7.05 13.59 -2.28
CA VAL A 48 8.43 13.15 -2.46
C VAL A 48 9.37 13.85 -1.48
N LYS A 49 9.25 15.17 -1.31
CA LYS A 49 10.06 15.95 -0.35
C LYS A 49 9.89 15.45 1.08
N LYS A 50 8.64 15.27 1.53
CA LYS A 50 8.34 14.68 2.83
C LYS A 50 9.11 13.38 3.04
N PHE A 51 9.05 12.45 2.09
CA PHE A 51 9.74 11.17 2.21
C PHE A 51 11.27 11.30 2.24
N ILE A 52 11.88 12.08 1.34
CA ILE A 52 13.35 12.16 1.28
C ILE A 52 13.93 12.87 2.51
N GLU A 53 13.19 13.80 3.12
CA GLU A 53 13.58 14.53 4.33
C GLU A 53 13.47 13.69 5.62
N LEU A 54 12.75 12.56 5.60
CA LEU A 54 12.65 11.68 6.76
C LEU A 54 14.03 11.11 7.18
N PRO A 55 14.28 11.00 8.50
CA PRO A 55 15.36 10.18 9.01
C PRO A 55 15.27 8.73 8.50
N TYR A 56 16.42 8.08 8.34
CA TYR A 56 16.46 6.71 7.82
C TYR A 56 15.61 5.72 8.64
N GLN A 57 15.59 5.88 9.97
CA GLN A 57 14.80 5.02 10.86
C GLN A 57 13.29 5.13 10.58
N GLU A 58 12.80 6.33 10.26
CA GLU A 58 11.39 6.53 9.91
C GLU A 58 11.06 5.94 8.54
N LYS A 59 11.98 6.06 7.56
CA LYS A 59 11.85 5.39 6.26
C LYS A 59 11.77 3.87 6.42
N ALA A 60 12.63 3.30 7.26
CA ALA A 60 12.65 1.86 7.53
C ALA A 60 11.37 1.40 8.25
N ALA A 61 10.90 2.16 9.25
CA ALA A 61 9.66 1.88 9.96
C ALA A 61 8.43 1.94 9.02
N MET A 62 8.37 2.94 8.13
CA MET A 62 7.32 3.06 7.12
C MET A 62 7.30 1.86 6.17
N GLY A 63 8.47 1.42 5.71
CA GLY A 63 8.61 0.21 4.88
C GLY A 63 8.15 -1.05 5.61
N LYS A 64 8.53 -1.22 6.88
CA LYS A 64 8.07 -2.32 7.74
C LYS A 64 6.54 -2.32 7.91
N ALA A 65 5.94 -1.15 8.17
CA ALA A 65 4.49 -1.01 8.27
C ALA A 65 3.79 -1.36 6.94
N ALA A 66 4.39 -1.02 5.79
CA ALA A 66 3.89 -1.40 4.48
C ALA A 66 3.87 -2.93 4.29
N ARG A 67 4.94 -3.63 4.70
CA ARG A 67 4.99 -5.09 4.70
C ARG A 67 3.91 -5.70 5.60
N GLU A 68 3.80 -5.22 6.83
CA GLU A 68 2.82 -5.71 7.81
C GLU A 68 1.38 -5.53 7.32
N LYS A 69 1.10 -4.45 6.58
CA LYS A 69 -0.20 -4.28 5.91
C LYS A 69 -0.46 -5.36 4.86
N MET A 70 0.54 -5.69 4.04
CA MET A 70 0.39 -6.71 3.00
C MET A 70 0.16 -8.10 3.62
N GLU A 71 0.89 -8.45 4.66
CA GLU A 71 0.71 -9.73 5.36
C GLU A 71 -0.66 -9.82 6.06
N ARG A 72 -1.19 -8.71 6.57
CA ARG A 72 -2.50 -8.70 7.24
C ARG A 72 -3.68 -8.77 6.27
N GLU A 73 -3.58 -8.13 5.10
CA GLU A 73 -4.75 -7.88 4.24
C GLU A 73 -4.67 -8.59 2.87
N PHE A 74 -3.47 -8.90 2.40
CA PHE A 74 -3.20 -9.38 1.04
C PHE A 74 -2.36 -10.65 1.02
N ASP A 75 -2.19 -11.31 2.17
CA ASP A 75 -1.60 -12.63 2.20
C ASP A 75 -2.42 -13.58 1.31
N ARG A 76 -1.72 -14.44 0.57
CA ARG A 76 -2.33 -15.32 -0.43
C ARG A 76 -3.35 -16.26 0.21
N ASP A 77 -3.12 -16.72 1.43
CA ASP A 77 -4.01 -17.65 2.11
C ASP A 77 -5.29 -16.93 2.53
N ILE A 78 -5.21 -15.67 2.96
CA ILE A 78 -6.36 -14.82 3.26
C ILE A 78 -7.23 -14.65 2.01
N VAL A 79 -6.62 -14.22 0.90
CA VAL A 79 -7.33 -13.97 -0.36
C VAL A 79 -7.99 -15.25 -0.86
N THR A 80 -7.27 -16.37 -0.87
CA THR A 80 -7.79 -17.66 -1.35
C THR A 80 -8.97 -18.14 -0.49
N SER A 81 -8.88 -17.97 0.84
CA SER A 81 -9.94 -18.36 1.76
C SER A 81 -11.24 -17.61 1.51
N ILE A 82 -11.17 -16.28 1.28
CA ILE A 82 -12.35 -15.45 0.95
C ILE A 82 -13.06 -15.97 -0.31
N TYR A 83 -12.31 -16.32 -1.35
CA TYR A 83 -12.91 -16.89 -2.57
C TYR A 83 -13.56 -18.26 -2.33
N LEU A 84 -12.90 -19.14 -1.57
CA LEU A 84 -13.43 -20.47 -1.26
C LEU A 84 -14.70 -20.39 -0.41
N GLU A 85 -14.72 -19.52 0.59
CA GLU A 85 -15.91 -19.28 1.44
C GLU A 85 -17.11 -18.83 0.60
N GLU A 86 -16.90 -17.90 -0.35
CA GLU A 86 -17.96 -17.43 -1.24
C GLU A 86 -18.47 -18.54 -2.17
N ILE A 87 -17.57 -19.35 -2.73
CA ILE A 87 -17.95 -20.51 -3.56
C ILE A 87 -18.79 -21.50 -2.74
N TYR A 88 -18.36 -21.84 -1.52
CA TYR A 88 -19.10 -22.75 -0.65
C TYR A 88 -20.45 -22.18 -0.22
N ARG A 89 -20.57 -20.85 -0.05
CA ARG A 89 -21.85 -20.20 0.23
C ARG A 89 -22.86 -20.34 -0.90
N ILE A 90 -22.41 -20.37 -2.16
CA ILE A 90 -23.28 -20.50 -3.33
C ILE A 90 -23.67 -21.97 -3.58
N LEU A 91 -22.79 -22.91 -3.24
CA LEU A 91 -23.02 -24.35 -3.43
C LEU A 91 -23.89 -25.00 -2.35
N ASN A 92 -24.02 -24.37 -1.17
CA ASN A 92 -24.89 -24.78 -0.08
C ASN A 92 -26.25 -24.07 -0.16
#